data_AF-A0A3L6JP49-F1
#
_entry.id   AF-A0A3L6JP49-F1
#
_cell.length_a   1.000
_cell.length_b   1.000
_cell.length_c   1.000
_cell.angle_alpha   90.00
_cell.angle_beta   90.00
_cell.angle_gamma   90.00
#
_symmetry.space_group_name_H-M   'P 1'
#
loop_
_entity.id
_entity.type
_entity.pdbx_description
1 polymer ?
#
loop_
_entity_poly.entity_id
_entity_poly.type
_entity_poly.pdbx_seq_one_letter_code
_entity_poly.pdbx_strand_id
1 'polypeptide(L)'
;MLFAGQIVGSSMWGLQGGTWGAIIGTVAGFILGAYGVYVTLGYFERMERDARVKQKYMPTPEEIAEDVLFSLDDEDPGGSTS
;
A
#
# COMPACT_ATOMS: atom_id res chain seq x y z
N MET A 1 -4.20 28.88 -1.37
CA MET A 1 -4.37 28.79 -2.85
C MET A 1 -5.27 29.89 -3.43
N LEU A 2 -6.32 30.37 -2.74
CA LEU A 2 -7.18 31.45 -3.24
C LEU A 2 -6.43 32.78 -3.53
N PHE A 3 -5.49 33.17 -2.66
CA PHE A 3 -4.71 34.40 -2.83
C PHE A 3 -3.77 34.38 -4.05
N ALA A 4 -3.15 33.23 -4.35
CA ALA A 4 -2.23 33.11 -5.49
C ALA A 4 -2.98 33.24 -6.83
N GLY A 5 -4.17 32.63 -6.95
CA GLY A 5 -5.02 32.75 -8.14
C GLY A 5 -5.57 34.15 -8.36
N GLN A 6 -5.90 34.88 -7.29
CA GLN A 6 -6.34 36.27 -7.38
C GLN A 6 -5.22 37.20 -7.87
N ILE A 7 -4.01 37.10 -7.30
CA ILE A 7 -2.87 37.97 -7.63
C ILE A 7 -2.43 37.80 -9.09
N VAL A 8 -2.34 36.56 -9.58
CA VAL A 8 -1.96 36.29 -10.99
C VAL A 8 -3.06 36.75 -11.95
N GLY A 9 -4.33 36.49 -11.60
CA GLY A 9 -5.47 36.90 -12.42
C GLY A 9 -5.65 38.42 -12.51
N SER A 10 -5.47 39.15 -11.41
CA SER A 10 -5.57 40.61 -11.40
C SER A 10 -4.45 41.31 -12.17
N SER A 11 -3.27 40.68 -12.22
CA SER A 11 -2.09 41.24 -12.89
C SER A 11 -2.16 41.10 -14.41
N MET A 12 -2.84 40.09 -14.93
CA MET A 12 -2.97 39.87 -16.38
C MET A 12 -4.24 40.51 -16.99
N TRP A 13 -5.37 40.54 -16.27
CA TRP A 13 -6.68 40.90 -16.84
C TRP A 13 -7.51 41.87 -15.96
N GLY A 14 -6.91 42.50 -14.95
CA GLY A 14 -7.59 43.43 -14.04
C GLY A 14 -8.57 42.74 -13.07
N LEU A 15 -9.49 43.50 -12.45
CA LEU A 15 -10.42 43.00 -11.41
C LEU A 15 -11.20 41.74 -11.83
N GLN A 16 -11.55 41.66 -13.11
CA GLN A 16 -12.28 40.53 -13.69
C GLN A 16 -11.42 39.26 -13.79
N GLY A 17 -10.11 39.40 -14.03
CA GLY A 17 -9.17 38.28 -14.05
C GLY A 17 -8.95 37.65 -12.67
N GLY A 18 -9.04 38.44 -11.59
CA GLY A 18 -8.95 37.92 -10.22
C GLY A 18 -10.11 36.97 -9.87
N THR A 19 -11.33 37.28 -10.31
CA THR A 19 -12.51 36.42 -10.08
C THR A 19 -12.43 35.13 -10.90
N TRP A 20 -12.09 35.22 -12.19
CA TRP A 20 -11.91 34.04 -13.04
C TRP A 20 -10.76 33.14 -12.55
N GLY A 21 -9.64 33.73 -12.13
CA GLY A 21 -8.51 33.00 -11.54
C GLY A 21 -8.89 32.28 -10.24
N ALA A 22 -9.70 32.91 -9.39
CA ALA A 22 -10.21 32.27 -8.18
C ALA A 22 -11.14 31.09 -8.50
N ILE A 23 -12.07 31.24 -9.45
CA ILE A 23 -12.98 30.17 -9.85
C ILE A 23 -12.20 28.98 -10.42
N ILE A 24 -11.31 29.24 -11.39
CA ILE A 24 -10.50 28.20 -12.02
C ILE A 24 -9.59 27.53 -11.00
N GLY A 25 -8.93 28.31 -10.14
CA GLY A 25 -8.06 27.78 -9.09
C GLY A 25 -8.81 26.91 -8.08
N THR A 26 -10.05 27.27 -7.74
CA THR A 26 -10.88 26.48 -6.82
C THR A 26 -11.33 25.17 -7.46
N VAL A 27 -11.79 25.22 -8.71
CA VAL A 27 -12.22 24.02 -9.44
C VAL A 27 -11.04 23.08 -9.67
N ALA A 28 -9.91 23.59 -10.14
CA ALA A 28 -8.70 22.79 -10.35
C ALA A 28 -8.18 22.20 -9.03
N GLY A 29 -8.14 22.99 -7.96
CA GLY A 29 -7.74 22.52 -6.63
C GLY A 29 -8.65 21.42 -6.09
N PHE A 30 -9.97 21.55 -6.28
CA PHE A 30 -10.93 20.53 -5.88
C PHE A 30 -10.74 19.22 -6.66
N ILE A 31 -10.61 19.30 -7.99
CA ILE A 31 -10.41 18.12 -8.84
C ILE A 31 -9.10 17.41 -8.48
N LEU A 32 -8.01 18.16 -8.35
CA LEU A 32 -6.71 17.60 -7.98
C LEU A 32 -6.73 16.98 -6.57
N GLY A 33 -7.41 17.62 -5.61
CA GLY A 33 -7.58 17.08 -4.27
C GLY A 33 -8.37 15.77 -4.26
N ALA A 34 -9.52 15.74 -4.94
CA ALA A 34 -10.35 14.54 -5.05
C ALA A 34 -9.61 13.39 -5.77
N TYR A 35 -8.90 13.71 -6.85
CA TYR A 35 -8.07 12.73 -7.56
C TYR A 35 -6.94 12.19 -6.68
N GLY A 36 -6.27 13.05 -5.92
CA GLY A 36 -5.22 12.64 -4.98
C GLY A 36 -5.74 11.67 -3.92
N VAL A 37 -6.91 11.95 -3.32
CA VAL A 37 -7.55 11.04 -2.35
C VAL A 37 -7.93 9.72 -3.00
N TYR A 38 -8.53 9.74 -4.19
CA TYR A 38 -8.90 8.54 -4.93
C TYR A 38 -7.70 7.63 -5.22
N VAL A 39 -6.60 8.20 -5.71
CA VAL A 39 -5.36 7.45 -5.97
C VAL A 39 -4.78 6.88 -4.68
N THR A 40 -4.79 7.66 -3.60
CA THR A 40 -4.25 7.25 -2.30
C THR A 40 -5.03 6.07 -1.73
N LEU A 41 -6.37 6.11 -1.76
CA LEU A 41 -7.23 5.00 -1.34
C LEU A 41 -6.95 3.74 -2.16
N GLY A 42 -6.90 3.86 -3.50
CA GLY A 42 -6.60 2.73 -4.37
C GLY A 42 -5.21 2.13 -4.12
N TYR A 43 -4.23 2.96 -3.75
CA TYR A 43 -2.89 2.50 -3.38
C TYR A 43 -2.93 1.70 -2.06
N PHE A 44 -3.62 2.19 -1.04
CA PHE A 44 -3.78 1.47 0.24
C PHE A 44 -4.54 0.16 0.08
N GLU A 45 -5.62 0.14 -0.71
CA GLU A 45 -6.38 -1.09 -0.99
C GLU A 45 -5.52 -2.16 -1.68
N ARG A 46 -4.63 -1.75 -2.60
CA ARG A 46 -3.68 -2.68 -3.25
C ARG A 46 -2.68 -3.23 -2.24
N MET A 47 -2.13 -2.37 -1.38
CA MET A 47 -1.21 -2.80 -0.32
C MET A 47 -1.86 -3.77 0.66
N GLU A 48 -3.10 -3.52 1.09
CA GLU A 48 -3.83 -4.43 1.96
C GLU A 48 -4.09 -5.78 1.30
N ARG A 49 -4.42 -5.78 0.00
CA ARG A 49 -4.64 -7.03 -0.74
C ARG A 49 -3.36 -7.86 -0.78
N ASP A 50 -2.22 -7.25 -1.10
CA ASP A 50 -0.93 -7.93 -1.15
C ASP A 50 -0.46 -8.39 0.25
N ALA A 51 -0.73 -7.59 1.29
CA ALA A 51 -0.42 -7.94 2.67
C ALA A 51 -1.28 -9.11 3.18
N ARG A 52 -2.58 -9.14 2.87
CA ARG A 52 -3.46 -10.28 3.21
C ARG A 52 -3.04 -11.56 2.49
N VAL A 53 -2.56 -11.45 1.25
CA VAL A 53 -2.00 -12.61 0.52
C VAL A 53 -0.76 -13.14 1.23
N LYS A 54 0.15 -12.26 1.70
CA LYS A 54 1.35 -12.67 2.46
C LYS A 54 1.05 -13.22 3.86
N GLN A 55 0.02 -12.72 4.54
CA GLN A 55 -0.33 -13.16 5.91
C GLN A 55 -1.15 -14.46 5.94
N LYS A 56 -1.57 -15.00 4.78
CA LYS A 56 -2.43 -16.19 4.73
C LYS A 56 -1.68 -17.52 4.91
N TYR A 57 -0.35 -17.54 4.99
CA TYR A 57 0.38 -18.77 5.29
C TYR A 57 0.94 -18.74 6.71
N MET A 58 0.14 -19.24 7.65
CA MET A 58 0.63 -19.75 8.93
C MET A 58 0.49 -21.28 8.82
N PRO A 59 1.59 -22.03 8.68
CA PRO A 59 1.52 -23.48 8.57
C PRO A 59 0.86 -24.04 9.83
N THR A 60 0.07 -25.09 9.64
CA THR A 60 -0.61 -25.76 10.74
C THR A 60 0.42 -26.47 11.63
N PRO A 61 0.12 -26.67 12.94
CA PRO A 61 1.02 -27.40 13.84
C PRO A 61 1.38 -28.81 13.36
N GLU A 62 0.49 -29.41 12.55
CA GLU A 62 0.66 -30.72 11.93
C GLU A 62 1.77 -30.71 10.87
N GLU A 63 1.81 -29.69 10.00
CA GLU A 63 2.88 -29.51 8.99
C GLU A 63 4.25 -29.18 9.62
N ILE A 64 4.27 -28.50 10.78
CA ILE A 64 5.52 -28.18 11.50
C ILE A 64 6.15 -29.45 12.10
N ALA A 65 5.33 -30.43 12.49
CA ALA A 65 5.78 -31.66 13.11
C ALA A 65 6.24 -32.73 12.09
N GLU A 66 5.88 -32.58 10.81
CA GLU A 66 6.18 -33.56 9.76
C GLU A 66 7.64 -33.48 9.28
N ASP A 67 8.33 -32.34 9.47
CA ASP A 67 9.65 -32.08 8.87
C ASP A 67 10.86 -32.37 9.78
N VAL A 68 10.69 -33.20 10.81
CA VAL A 68 11.79 -33.63 11.69
C VAL A 68 11.91 -35.16 11.69
N LEU A 69 12.03 -35.73 10.49
CA LEU A 69 12.61 -37.06 10.30
C LEU A 69 14.14 -36.94 10.47
N PHE A 70 14.61 -36.89 11.71
CA PHE A 70 15.98 -37.31 11.98
C PHE A 70 16.05 -38.79 11.65
N SER A 71 16.61 -39.12 10.48
CA SER A 71 17.16 -40.45 10.23
C SER A 71 18.33 -40.64 11.18
N LEU A 72 18.03 -40.94 12.44
CA LEU A 72 18.91 -41.76 13.25
C LEU A 72 18.89 -43.10 12.53
N ASP A 73 19.96 -43.40 11.80
CA ASP A 73 20.27 -44.78 11.46
C ASP A 73 20.28 -45.54 12.79
N ASP A 74 19.18 -46.23 13.06
CA ASP A 74 18.98 -47.05 14.25
C ASP A 74 20.16 -48.04 14.33
N GLU A 75 20.93 -47.88 15.39
CA GLU A 75 21.25 -48.94 16.35
C GLU A 75 21.69 -50.27 15.73
N ASP A 76 22.96 -50.66 15.92
CA ASP A 76 23.40 -52.07 15.87
C ASP A 76 23.20 -52.69 17.27
N PRO A 77 22.16 -53.51 17.50
CA PRO A 77 21.88 -54.10 18.79
C PRO A 77 21.87 -55.63 18.67
N GLY A 78 23.00 -56.31 18.83
CA GLY A 78 22.95 -57.78 18.87
C GLY A 78 24.29 -58.50 18.89
N GLY A 79 24.76 -58.84 20.08
CA GLY A 79 26.03 -59.55 20.27
C GLY A 79 26.05 -61.05 19.97
N SER A 80 27.23 -61.61 20.22
CA SER A 80 27.59 -63.03 20.42
C SER A 80 27.51 -63.95 19.20
N THR A 81 28.67 -64.40 18.69
CA THR A 81 29.06 -65.82 18.73
C THR A 81 30.54 -66.04 18.36
N SER A 82 31.17 -66.94 19.12
CA SER A 82 32.46 -67.64 18.92
C SER A 82 33.68 -67.06 19.63
#